data_AF-A0A5J4PA75-F1
#
_entry.id   AF-A0A5J4PA75-F1
#
_cell.length_a   1.000
_cell.length_b   1.000
_cell.length_c   1.000
_cell.angle_alpha   90.00
_cell.angle_beta   90.00
_cell.angle_gamma   90.00
#
_symmetry.space_group_name_H-M   'P 1'
#
loop_
_entity.id
_entity.type
_entity.pdbx_description
1 polymer ?
#
loop_
_entity_poly.entity_id
_entity_poly.type
_entity_poly.pdbx_seq_one_letter_code
_entity_poly.pdbx_strand_id
1 'polypeptide(L)'
;MITKTVAIYVFLDDIFKSLHHTEPINRKTSDSELATTLLIAAGYFGGNIEKAIGFVRSTGLMPTMLSKSRFNRRMHRMGEFLSELFFQVGHALKELAISDTYIIDSFPVALCHNIRISRSRIAQGEQYRGYCTSKRSWFYGYKVHMVVTKEGIPVEYTFTPGSSHDMQGLKQMPLNLPEGSTL
;
A
#
# COMPACT_ATOMS: atom_id res chain seq x y z
N MET A 1 -0.21 -18.74 -10.56
CA MET A 1 -0.89 -17.66 -9.82
C MET A 1 -1.78 -18.21 -8.71
N ILE A 2 -2.66 -19.18 -9.00
CA ILE A 2 -3.58 -19.81 -8.02
C ILE A 2 -2.88 -20.24 -6.72
N THR A 3 -1.84 -21.07 -6.77
CA THR A 3 -1.12 -21.54 -5.57
C THR A 3 -0.58 -20.39 -4.72
N LYS A 4 -0.06 -19.34 -5.36
CA LYS A 4 0.41 -18.13 -4.66
C LYS A 4 -0.74 -17.36 -4.03
N THR A 5 -1.89 -17.27 -4.69
CA THR A 5 -3.12 -16.67 -4.14
C THR A 5 -3.60 -17.41 -2.90
N VAL A 6 -3.60 -18.75 -2.92
CA VAL A 6 -3.96 -19.57 -1.76
C VAL A 6 -2.98 -19.33 -0.62
N ALA A 7 -1.67 -19.34 -0.89
CA ALA A 7 -0.65 -19.08 0.15
C ALA A 7 -0.80 -17.69 0.78
N ILE A 8 -1.01 -16.64 -0.03
CA ILE A 8 -1.25 -15.28 0.44
C ILE A 8 -2.52 -15.23 1.30
N TYR A 9 -3.59 -15.88 0.84
CA TYR A 9 -4.85 -15.94 1.59
C TYR A 9 -4.66 -16.58 2.95
N VAL A 10 -4.05 -17.76 3.02
CA VAL A 10 -3.83 -18.48 4.29
C VAL A 10 -3.04 -17.61 5.26
N PHE A 11 -1.95 -17.00 4.79
CA PHE A 11 -1.11 -16.14 5.63
C PHE A 11 -1.87 -14.92 6.16
N LEU A 12 -2.61 -14.23 5.30
CA LEU A 12 -3.43 -13.09 5.74
C LEU A 12 -4.56 -13.53 6.67
N ASP A 13 -5.23 -14.62 6.38
CA ASP A 13 -6.33 -15.12 7.20
C ASP A 13 -5.88 -15.48 8.61
N ASP A 14 -4.69 -16.08 8.75
CA ASP A 14 -4.08 -16.36 10.05
C ASP A 14 -3.70 -15.08 10.80
N ILE A 15 -3.13 -14.08 10.12
CA ILE A 15 -2.85 -12.76 10.71
C ILE A 15 -4.12 -12.08 11.20
N PHE A 16 -5.17 -12.06 10.38
CA PHE A 16 -6.44 -11.42 10.74
C PHE A 16 -7.05 -12.10 11.97
N LYS A 17 -6.99 -13.43 12.06
CA LYS A 17 -7.43 -14.18 13.24
C LYS A 17 -6.57 -13.90 14.46
N SER A 18 -5.24 -13.83 14.33
CA SER A 18 -4.34 -13.55 15.46
C SER A 18 -4.52 -12.14 16.01
N LEU A 19 -4.91 -11.19 15.17
CA LEU A 19 -5.23 -9.82 15.57
C LEU A 19 -6.66 -9.68 16.11
N HIS A 20 -7.39 -10.78 16.28
CA HIS A 20 -8.79 -10.80 16.70
C HIS A 20 -9.69 -9.88 15.86
N HIS A 21 -9.41 -9.78 14.55
CA HIS A 21 -10.20 -8.95 13.64
C HIS A 21 -11.63 -9.49 13.55
N THR A 22 -12.60 -8.67 13.92
CA THR A 22 -14.01 -9.08 13.94
C THR A 22 -14.74 -8.61 12.68
N GLU A 23 -15.54 -9.51 12.14
CA GLU A 23 -16.36 -9.24 10.96
C GLU A 23 -17.85 -9.46 11.25
N PRO A 24 -18.74 -8.63 10.69
CA PRO A 24 -20.18 -8.90 10.68
C PRO A 24 -20.50 -10.27 10.05
N ILE A 25 -21.27 -11.07 10.78
CA ILE A 25 -21.64 -12.47 10.44
C ILE A 25 -22.31 -12.58 9.05
N ASN A 26 -23.03 -11.56 8.61
CA ASN A 26 -23.80 -11.58 7.36
C ASN A 26 -22.97 -11.28 6.10
N ARG A 27 -21.63 -11.19 6.21
CA ARG A 27 -20.76 -10.92 5.06
C ARG A 27 -20.46 -12.21 4.29
N LYS A 28 -20.60 -12.14 2.96
CA LYS A 28 -20.27 -13.25 2.05
C LYS A 28 -18.81 -13.29 1.59
N THR A 29 -18.07 -12.22 1.85
CA THR A 29 -16.64 -12.11 1.52
C THR A 29 -15.94 -11.67 2.79
N SER A 30 -14.80 -12.24 3.15
CA SER A 30 -14.02 -11.82 4.32
C SER A 30 -13.09 -10.65 4.00
N ASP A 31 -12.58 -9.97 5.04
CA ASP A 31 -11.57 -8.93 4.88
C ASP A 31 -10.22 -9.55 4.46
N SER A 32 -9.91 -10.78 4.85
CA SER A 32 -8.76 -11.57 4.36
C SER A 32 -8.83 -11.79 2.84
N GLU A 33 -10.00 -12.14 2.30
CA GLU A 33 -10.22 -12.28 0.84
C GLU A 33 -10.02 -10.95 0.11
N LEU A 34 -10.45 -9.83 0.71
CA LEU A 34 -10.24 -8.49 0.14
C LEU A 34 -8.76 -8.13 0.10
N ALA A 35 -8.06 -8.27 1.23
CA ALA A 35 -6.63 -7.98 1.34
C ALA A 35 -5.82 -8.86 0.38
N THR A 36 -6.17 -10.15 0.27
CA THR A 36 -5.56 -11.06 -0.71
C THR A 36 -5.77 -10.56 -2.14
N THR A 37 -7.01 -10.20 -2.50
CA THR A 37 -7.32 -9.72 -3.85
C THR A 37 -6.58 -8.42 -4.17
N LEU A 38 -6.39 -7.55 -3.18
CA LEU A 38 -5.59 -6.33 -3.32
C LEU A 38 -4.11 -6.66 -3.60
N LEU A 39 -3.50 -7.57 -2.83
CA LEU A 39 -2.11 -7.99 -3.07
C LEU A 39 -1.95 -8.67 -4.43
N ILE A 40 -2.93 -9.44 -4.86
CA ILE A 40 -2.96 -10.01 -6.21
C ILE A 40 -3.07 -8.92 -7.27
N ALA A 41 -3.90 -7.89 -7.05
CA ALA A 41 -3.99 -6.74 -7.96
C ALA A 41 -2.64 -6.03 -8.11
N ALA A 42 -1.97 -5.74 -6.99
CA ALA A 42 -0.66 -5.09 -6.97
C ALA A 42 0.41 -5.96 -7.64
N GLY A 43 0.52 -7.24 -7.26
CA GLY A 43 1.59 -8.13 -7.71
C GLY A 43 1.46 -8.66 -9.14
N TYR A 44 0.23 -8.81 -9.66
CA TYR A 44 0.01 -9.50 -10.95
C TYR A 44 -0.78 -8.69 -11.97
N PHE A 45 -1.43 -7.61 -11.57
CA PHE A 45 -2.31 -6.83 -12.44
C PHE A 45 -1.97 -5.34 -12.49
N GLY A 46 -0.78 -4.95 -12.02
CA GLY A 46 -0.33 -3.55 -12.03
C GLY A 46 -1.25 -2.62 -11.23
N GLY A 47 -1.83 -3.13 -10.14
CA GLY A 47 -2.81 -2.40 -9.32
C GLY A 47 -4.24 -2.41 -9.88
N ASN A 48 -4.51 -3.12 -10.98
CA ASN A 48 -5.86 -3.18 -11.54
C ASN A 48 -6.76 -4.14 -10.73
N ILE A 49 -7.47 -3.57 -9.75
CA ILE A 49 -8.39 -4.27 -8.85
C ILE A 49 -9.50 -5.01 -9.62
N GLU A 50 -9.97 -4.47 -10.74
CA GLU A 50 -11.07 -5.08 -11.50
C GLU A 50 -10.63 -6.36 -12.19
N LYS A 51 -9.42 -6.38 -12.75
CA LYS A 51 -8.82 -7.62 -13.29
C LYS A 51 -8.59 -8.66 -12.19
N ALA A 52 -8.14 -8.24 -11.01
CA ALA A 52 -7.95 -9.15 -9.88
C ALA A 52 -9.27 -9.77 -9.39
N ILE A 53 -10.33 -8.95 -9.25
CA ILE A 53 -11.69 -9.42 -8.93
C ILE A 53 -12.18 -10.41 -9.99
N GLY A 54 -11.96 -10.12 -11.27
CA GLY A 54 -12.31 -11.01 -12.37
C GLY A 54 -11.58 -12.37 -12.25
N PHE A 55 -10.29 -12.34 -11.96
CA PHE A 55 -9.46 -13.54 -11.79
C PHE A 55 -9.91 -14.42 -10.62
N VAL A 56 -10.09 -13.86 -9.41
CA VAL A 56 -10.45 -14.68 -8.24
C VAL A 56 -11.85 -15.28 -8.34
N ARG A 57 -12.76 -14.62 -9.09
CA ARG A 57 -14.09 -15.16 -9.41
C ARG A 57 -14.03 -16.25 -10.47
N SER A 58 -13.34 -16.02 -11.59
CA SER A 58 -13.31 -16.98 -12.70
C SER A 58 -12.57 -18.27 -12.38
N THR A 59 -11.61 -18.21 -11.45
CA THR A 59 -10.91 -19.39 -10.92
C THR A 59 -11.69 -20.13 -9.84
N GLY A 60 -12.81 -19.60 -9.37
CA GLY A 60 -13.59 -20.19 -8.28
C GLY A 60 -12.95 -20.05 -6.89
N LEU A 61 -11.83 -19.32 -6.76
CA LEU A 61 -11.16 -19.11 -5.48
C LEU A 61 -12.00 -18.28 -4.51
N MET A 62 -12.65 -17.23 -5.00
CA MET A 62 -13.49 -16.31 -4.21
C MET A 62 -14.78 -16.00 -4.99
N PRO A 63 -15.69 -16.98 -5.14
CA PRO A 63 -16.85 -16.87 -6.04
C PRO A 63 -17.84 -15.77 -5.61
N THR A 64 -17.89 -15.47 -4.32
CA THR A 64 -18.75 -14.43 -3.73
C THR A 64 -18.10 -13.04 -3.69
N MET A 65 -16.89 -12.88 -4.26
CA MET A 65 -16.13 -11.62 -4.21
C MET A 65 -16.98 -10.42 -4.63
N LEU A 66 -16.72 -9.26 -4.04
CA LEU A 66 -17.51 -8.05 -4.22
C LEU A 66 -17.39 -7.45 -5.63
N SER A 67 -18.35 -6.60 -6.01
CA SER A 67 -18.17 -5.71 -7.17
C SER A 67 -17.13 -4.64 -6.86
N LYS A 68 -16.42 -4.12 -7.88
CA LYS A 68 -15.38 -3.08 -7.75
C LYS A 68 -15.77 -1.91 -6.82
N SER A 69 -16.99 -1.40 -6.96
CA SER A 69 -17.50 -0.30 -6.13
C SER A 69 -17.62 -0.68 -4.65
N ARG A 70 -18.15 -1.88 -4.35
CA ARG A 70 -18.25 -2.40 -2.98
C ARG A 70 -16.88 -2.75 -2.40
N PHE A 71 -16.01 -3.33 -3.21
CA PHE A 71 -14.62 -3.62 -2.88
C PHE A 71 -13.91 -2.35 -2.43
N ASN A 72 -13.91 -1.29 -3.24
CA ASN A 72 -13.26 -0.02 -2.93
C ASN A 72 -13.77 0.61 -1.62
N ARG A 73 -15.10 0.63 -1.41
CA ARG A 73 -15.67 1.15 -0.15
C ARG A 73 -15.24 0.36 1.08
N ARG A 74 -15.07 -0.95 0.94
CA ARG A 74 -14.65 -1.82 2.06
C ARG A 74 -13.15 -1.70 2.30
N MET A 75 -12.36 -1.65 1.24
CA MET A 75 -10.93 -1.33 1.30
C MET A 75 -10.64 -0.02 2.02
N HIS A 76 -11.37 1.07 1.72
CA HIS A 76 -11.15 2.34 2.42
C HIS A 76 -11.45 2.25 3.92
N ARG A 77 -12.41 1.41 4.33
CA ARG A 77 -12.69 1.18 5.77
C ARG A 77 -11.61 0.34 6.46
N MET A 78 -10.83 -0.42 5.70
CA MET A 78 -9.70 -1.19 6.20
C MET A 78 -8.37 -0.43 6.11
N GLY A 79 -8.38 0.84 5.66
CA GLY A 79 -7.15 1.57 5.34
C GLY A 79 -6.20 1.70 6.53
N GLU A 80 -6.71 2.06 7.70
CA GLU A 80 -5.91 2.17 8.93
C GLU A 80 -5.32 0.81 9.33
N PHE A 81 -6.16 -0.22 9.42
CA PHE A 81 -5.72 -1.59 9.71
C PHE A 81 -4.63 -2.09 8.76
N LEU A 82 -4.78 -1.87 7.45
CA LEU A 82 -3.78 -2.30 6.46
C LEU A 82 -2.46 -1.51 6.60
N SER A 83 -2.55 -0.22 6.95
CA SER A 83 -1.37 0.60 7.22
C SER A 83 -0.65 0.13 8.49
N GLU A 84 -1.38 -0.16 9.56
CA GLU A 84 -0.83 -0.71 10.79
C GLU A 84 -0.17 -2.06 10.54
N LEU A 85 -0.86 -2.97 9.84
CA LEU A 85 -0.31 -4.27 9.46
C LEU A 85 0.99 -4.12 8.66
N PHE A 86 1.04 -3.19 7.71
CA PHE A 86 2.27 -2.90 6.96
C PHE A 86 3.41 -2.50 7.90
N PHE A 87 3.19 -1.57 8.83
CA PHE A 87 4.23 -1.13 9.76
C PHE A 87 4.66 -2.23 10.74
N GLN A 88 3.74 -3.08 11.20
CA GLN A 88 4.07 -4.21 12.06
C GLN A 88 4.93 -5.25 11.33
N VAL A 89 4.57 -5.60 10.09
CA VAL A 89 5.38 -6.51 9.26
C VAL A 89 6.73 -5.88 8.94
N GLY A 90 6.76 -4.59 8.59
CA GLY A 90 8.00 -3.84 8.37
C GLY A 90 8.91 -3.82 9.59
N HIS A 91 8.35 -3.65 10.79
CA HIS A 91 9.08 -3.74 12.05
C HIS A 91 9.68 -5.13 12.26
N ALA A 92 8.87 -6.18 12.12
CA ALA A 92 9.36 -7.55 12.26
C ALA A 92 10.48 -7.89 11.26
N LEU A 93 10.38 -7.43 10.01
CA LEU A 93 11.44 -7.60 9.01
C LEU A 93 12.73 -6.89 9.39
N LYS A 94 12.63 -5.70 10.00
CA LYS A 94 13.78 -4.98 10.55
C LYS A 94 14.41 -5.74 11.73
N GLU A 95 13.61 -6.18 12.70
CA GLU A 95 14.10 -6.93 13.87
C GLU A 95 14.77 -8.26 13.51
N LEU A 96 14.29 -8.94 12.48
CA LEU A 96 14.93 -10.16 11.97
C LEU A 96 16.30 -9.91 11.33
N ALA A 97 16.73 -8.64 11.21
CA ALA A 97 18.02 -8.21 10.67
C ALA A 97 18.36 -8.86 9.32
N ILE A 98 17.34 -9.02 8.47
CA ILE A 98 17.46 -9.69 7.17
C ILE A 98 18.35 -8.88 6.21
N SER A 99 18.48 -7.57 6.45
CA SER A 99 19.34 -6.66 5.71
C SER A 99 20.08 -5.74 6.67
N ASP A 100 21.37 -5.51 6.43
CA ASP A 100 22.20 -4.49 7.11
C ASP A 100 22.20 -3.16 6.35
N THR A 101 21.67 -3.15 5.13
CA THR A 101 21.66 -2.01 4.23
C THR A 101 20.23 -1.68 3.85
N TYR A 102 19.86 -0.42 4.00
CA TYR A 102 18.57 0.10 3.62
C TYR A 102 18.77 1.21 2.59
N ILE A 103 17.77 1.40 1.75
CA ILE A 103 17.77 2.44 0.73
C ILE A 103 16.57 3.32 1.01
N ILE A 104 16.79 4.63 1.06
CA ILE A 104 15.72 5.62 1.09
C ILE A 104 15.56 6.27 -0.28
N ASP A 105 14.33 6.33 -0.76
CA ASP A 105 13.99 7.09 -1.95
C ASP A 105 12.61 7.75 -1.80
N SER A 106 12.37 8.78 -2.61
CA SER A 106 11.08 9.44 -2.70
C SER A 106 10.58 9.54 -4.13
N PHE A 107 9.28 9.33 -4.32
CA PHE A 107 8.66 9.40 -5.65
C PHE A 107 7.29 10.06 -5.62
N PRO A 108 6.89 10.74 -6.71
CA PRO A 108 5.60 11.41 -6.78
C PRO A 108 4.47 10.41 -7.08
N VAL A 109 3.36 10.55 -6.35
CA VAL A 109 2.08 9.90 -6.64
C VAL A 109 1.08 10.98 -7.06
N ALA A 110 0.90 11.10 -8.38
CA ALA A 110 -0.06 12.03 -8.96
C ALA A 110 -1.49 11.54 -8.77
N LEU A 111 -2.35 12.37 -8.19
CA LEU A 111 -3.77 12.09 -7.98
C LEU A 111 -4.59 12.30 -9.26
N CYS A 112 -4.17 13.24 -10.10
CA CYS A 112 -4.80 13.54 -11.37
C CYS A 112 -3.81 14.20 -12.33
N HIS A 113 -4.16 14.26 -13.62
CA HIS A 113 -3.46 15.10 -14.58
C HIS A 113 -3.65 16.58 -14.23
N ASN A 114 -2.62 17.40 -14.48
CA ASN A 114 -2.61 18.83 -14.09
C ASN A 114 -3.83 19.62 -14.63
N ILE A 115 -4.36 19.26 -15.80
CA ILE A 115 -5.55 19.91 -16.39
C ILE A 115 -6.82 19.72 -15.53
N ARG A 116 -6.84 18.74 -14.63
CA ARG A 116 -7.99 18.35 -13.80
C ARG A 116 -7.87 18.83 -12.35
N ILE A 117 -6.81 19.56 -11.99
CA ILE A 117 -6.57 20.01 -10.61
C ILE A 117 -7.79 20.75 -10.03
N SER A 118 -8.36 21.69 -10.78
CA SER A 118 -9.53 22.48 -10.35
C SER A 118 -10.79 21.65 -10.10
N ARG A 119 -10.84 20.40 -10.57
CA ARG A 119 -11.95 19.47 -10.39
C ARG A 119 -11.63 18.33 -9.42
N SER A 120 -10.42 18.31 -8.85
CA SER A 120 -10.02 17.29 -7.89
C SER A 120 -10.86 17.38 -6.63
N ARG A 121 -11.38 16.23 -6.19
CA ARG A 121 -12.08 16.07 -4.90
C ARG A 121 -11.32 15.19 -3.92
N ILE A 122 -10.17 14.63 -4.31
CA ILE A 122 -9.36 13.73 -3.48
C ILE A 122 -8.47 14.54 -2.52
N ALA A 123 -7.81 15.56 -3.07
CA ALA A 123 -7.04 16.55 -2.33
C ALA A 123 -7.22 17.91 -2.99
N GLN A 124 -7.16 18.98 -2.17
CA GLN A 124 -7.37 20.36 -2.58
C GLN A 124 -6.36 21.27 -1.90
N GLY A 125 -5.86 22.27 -2.63
CA GLY A 125 -4.88 23.23 -2.13
C GLY A 125 -3.57 23.22 -2.92
N GLU A 126 -2.81 24.30 -2.76
CA GLU A 126 -1.55 24.54 -3.46
C GLU A 126 -0.43 23.61 -3.00
N GLN A 127 -0.46 23.16 -1.74
CA GLN A 127 0.54 22.26 -1.16
C GLN A 127 0.68 20.91 -1.88
N TYR A 128 -0.34 20.51 -2.66
CA TYR A 128 -0.28 19.28 -3.44
C TYR A 128 0.38 19.47 -4.82
N ARG A 129 0.73 20.69 -5.23
CA ARG A 129 1.50 20.93 -6.45
C ARG A 129 2.98 20.70 -6.19
N GLY A 130 3.53 19.66 -6.82
CA GLY A 130 4.93 19.31 -6.72
C GLY A 130 5.65 19.34 -8.06
N TYR A 131 6.97 19.51 -8.02
CA TYR A 131 7.84 19.33 -9.16
C TYR A 131 8.76 18.12 -8.94
N CYS A 132 8.78 17.20 -9.89
CA CYS A 132 9.68 16.06 -9.89
C CYS A 132 10.88 16.38 -10.79
N THR A 133 12.02 16.72 -10.18
CA THR A 133 13.23 17.15 -10.90
C THR A 133 13.78 16.07 -11.82
N SER A 134 13.82 14.81 -11.37
CA SER A 134 14.32 13.68 -12.17
C SER A 134 13.51 13.45 -13.45
N LYS A 135 12.20 13.74 -13.42
CA LYS A 135 11.29 13.64 -14.59
C LYS A 135 11.06 14.99 -15.27
N ARG A 136 11.64 16.07 -14.75
CA ARG A 136 11.43 17.46 -15.18
C ARG A 136 9.96 17.84 -15.36
N SER A 137 9.08 17.36 -14.47
CA SER A 137 7.63 17.48 -14.64
C SER A 137 6.90 17.91 -13.38
N TRP A 138 5.89 18.78 -13.54
CA TRP A 138 4.94 19.12 -12.48
C TRP A 138 3.89 18.03 -12.29
N PHE A 139 3.51 17.77 -11.05
CA PHE A 139 2.43 16.85 -10.67
C PHE A 139 1.54 17.45 -9.59
N TYR A 140 0.32 16.92 -9.47
CA TYR A 140 -0.59 17.24 -8.38
C TYR A 140 -0.88 16.00 -7.54
N GLY A 141 -0.40 15.98 -6.30
CA GLY A 141 -0.61 14.86 -5.38
C GLY A 141 0.37 14.85 -4.23
N TYR A 142 0.82 13.65 -3.86
CA TYR A 142 1.70 13.41 -2.72
C TYR A 142 3.08 12.96 -3.18
N LYS A 143 4.09 13.16 -2.34
CA LYS A 143 5.34 12.41 -2.41
C LYS A 143 5.28 11.27 -1.40
N VAL A 144 5.65 10.09 -1.85
CA VAL A 144 5.89 8.94 -0.98
C VAL A 144 7.37 8.91 -0.69
N HIS A 145 7.74 8.84 0.58
CA HIS A 145 9.10 8.57 1.03
C HIS A 145 9.10 7.17 1.58
N MET A 146 10.04 6.34 1.15
CA MET A 146 10.04 4.91 1.44
C MET A 146 11.43 4.45 1.81
N VAL A 147 11.52 3.66 2.87
CA VAL A 147 12.72 2.89 3.22
C VAL A 147 12.49 1.45 2.79
N VAL A 148 13.43 0.93 2.02
CA VAL A 148 13.41 -0.43 1.50
C VAL A 148 14.67 -1.18 1.91
N THR A 149 14.60 -2.49 2.03
CA THR A 149 15.81 -3.33 2.14
C THR A 149 16.62 -3.31 0.85
N LYS A 150 17.85 -3.83 0.87
CA LYS A 150 18.68 -3.98 -0.34
C LYS A 150 18.00 -4.76 -1.47
N GLU A 151 17.12 -5.70 -1.13
CA GLU A 151 16.32 -6.52 -2.05
C GLU A 151 15.07 -5.77 -2.56
N GLY A 152 14.85 -4.54 -2.11
CA GLY A 152 13.73 -3.70 -2.50
C GLY A 152 12.43 -3.99 -1.76
N ILE A 153 12.49 -4.62 -0.57
CA ILE A 153 11.31 -4.87 0.25
C ILE A 153 10.98 -3.62 1.07
N PRO A 154 9.80 -3.00 0.91
CA PRO A 154 9.41 -1.85 1.71
C PRO A 154 9.21 -2.21 3.18
N VAL A 155 9.83 -1.44 4.08
CA VAL A 155 9.72 -1.64 5.54
C VAL A 155 9.16 -0.44 6.27
N GLU A 156 9.20 0.74 5.64
CA GLU A 156 8.68 1.98 6.22
C GLU A 156 8.30 2.94 5.09
N TYR A 157 7.23 3.71 5.28
CA TYR A 157 6.91 4.82 4.38
C TYR A 157 6.29 5.99 5.14
N THR A 158 6.32 7.16 4.52
CA THR A 158 5.49 8.30 4.89
C THR A 158 5.04 9.06 3.65
N PHE A 159 4.02 9.92 3.81
CA PHE A 159 3.50 10.77 2.76
C PHE A 159 3.71 12.24 3.13
N THR A 160 4.16 13.04 2.16
CA THR A 160 4.12 14.49 2.26
C THR A 160 3.32 15.08 1.11
N PRO A 161 2.73 16.28 1.25
CA PRO A 161 2.18 17.02 0.11
C PRO A 161 3.23 17.19 -1.00
N GLY A 162 2.77 17.29 -2.25
CA GLY A 162 3.64 17.35 -3.43
C GLY A 162 4.67 18.48 -3.41
N SER A 163 4.36 19.62 -2.78
CA SER A 163 5.26 20.77 -2.67
C SER A 163 6.35 20.61 -1.61
N SER A 164 6.27 19.58 -0.75
CA SER A 164 7.23 19.39 0.35
C SER A 164 8.61 19.00 -0.16
N HIS A 165 9.64 19.51 0.51
CA HIS A 165 11.02 19.06 0.32
C HIS A 165 11.23 17.66 0.89
N ASP A 166 12.09 16.86 0.27
CA ASP A 166 12.26 15.46 0.64
C ASP A 166 12.84 15.29 2.06
N MET A 167 13.61 16.28 2.52
CA MET A 167 14.05 16.37 3.93
C MET A 167 12.91 16.39 4.95
N GLN A 168 11.71 16.88 4.58
CA GLN A 168 10.55 16.83 5.48
C GLN A 168 10.04 15.41 5.64
N GLY A 169 10.06 14.62 4.56
CA GLY A 169 9.70 13.20 4.60
C GLY A 169 10.62 12.43 5.54
N LEU A 170 11.94 12.60 5.38
CA LEU A 170 12.94 11.96 6.24
C LEU A 170 12.71 12.26 7.72
N LYS A 171 12.42 13.52 8.08
CA LYS A 171 12.16 13.93 9.47
C LYS A 171 10.90 13.32 10.09
N GLN A 172 9.95 12.86 9.27
CA GLN A 172 8.71 12.25 9.73
C GLN A 172 8.81 10.73 9.88
N MET A 173 9.89 10.12 9.39
CA MET A 173 10.09 8.68 9.47
C MET A 173 10.79 8.33 10.79
N PRO A 174 10.26 7.37 11.57
CA PRO A 174 10.93 6.86 12.76
C PRO A 174 12.37 6.39 12.49
N LEU A 175 12.62 5.74 11.35
CA LEU A 175 13.93 5.16 10.99
C LEU A 175 14.51 4.27 12.09
N ASN A 176 13.64 3.53 12.79
CA ASN A 176 14.05 2.53 13.78
C ASN A 176 14.65 1.31 13.05
N LEU A 177 15.91 1.45 12.61
CA LEU A 177 16.69 0.41 11.94
C LEU A 177 17.59 -0.29 12.97
N PRO A 178 17.94 -1.58 12.77
CA PRO A 178 18.85 -2.30 13.65
C PRO A 178 20.21 -1.60 13.83
N GLU A 179 20.86 -1.81 14.97
CA GLU A 179 22.18 -1.26 15.23
C GLU A 179 23.20 -1.74 14.18
N GLY A 180 24.05 -0.83 13.70
CA GLY A 180 25.00 -1.12 12.63
C GLY A 180 24.43 -1.04 11.21
N SER A 181 23.14 -0.73 11.05
CA SER A 181 22.53 -0.54 9.72
C SER A 181 23.14 0.64 8.97
N THR A 182 23.29 0.49 7.66
CA THR A 182 23.63 1.56 6.72
C THR A 182 22.36 2.01 5.99
N LEU A 183 22.15 3.33 5.88
CA LEU A 183 21.04 3.96 5.15
C LEU A 183 21.57 4.81 3.99
#